data_AF-A0A7V9BIX7-F1
#
_entry.id   AF-A0A7V9BIX7-F1
#
_cell.length_a   1.000
_cell.length_b   1.000
_cell.length_c   1.000
_cell.angle_alpha   90.00
_cell.angle_beta   90.00
_cell.angle_gamma   90.00
#
_symmetry.space_group_name_H-M   'P 1'
#
loop_
_entity.id
_entity.type
_entity.pdbx_description
1 polymer ?
#
loop_
_entity_poly.entity_id
_entity_poly.type
_entity_poly.pdbx_seq_one_letter_code
_entity_poly.pdbx_strand_id
1 'polypeptide(L)'
;MRLARRMTLIALVIGTSVTVSATERVTVLLVLAGALGWSFVPILQLATGLILIRGAGARTRRLSGYFATHWPWSLWILTAHAAMLLSNFVRTYGLWLAPTAVVPMLWTVRLLLGFCREELRLDNRQCRRRVAMHQVTTYVLVLVCVAFAVALWPRLLWFSL
;
A
#
# COMPACT_ATOMS: atom_id res chain seq x y z
N MET A 1 17.00 10.26 -4.70
CA MET A 1 15.92 10.52 -5.68
C MET A 1 14.99 9.33 -5.93
N ARG A 2 15.48 8.08 -6.09
CA ARG A 2 14.62 6.92 -6.43
C ARG A 2 13.55 6.59 -5.38
N LEU A 3 13.85 6.72 -4.08
CA LEU A 3 12.92 6.41 -2.98
C LEU A 3 11.70 7.35 -2.96
N ALA A 4 11.94 8.66 -2.86
CA ALA A 4 10.88 9.67 -2.82
C ALA A 4 9.96 9.55 -4.03
N ARG A 5 10.53 9.39 -5.25
CA ARG A 5 9.75 9.17 -6.47
C ARG A 5 8.82 7.95 -6.36
N ARG A 6 9.29 6.83 -5.81
CA ARG A 6 8.45 5.63 -5.62
C ARG A 6 7.32 5.89 -4.62
N MET A 7 7.62 6.56 -3.50
CA MET A 7 6.61 6.93 -2.51
C MET A 7 5.53 7.83 -3.12
N THR A 8 5.93 8.85 -3.88
CA THR A 8 5.00 9.75 -4.58
C THR A 8 4.15 8.99 -5.60
N LEU A 9 4.74 8.10 -6.40
CA LEU A 9 4.00 7.30 -7.37
C LEU A 9 2.97 6.38 -6.68
N ILE A 10 3.32 5.77 -5.55
CA ILE A 10 2.41 4.92 -4.79
C ILE A 10 1.24 5.75 -4.23
N ALA A 11 1.54 6.90 -3.61
CA ALA A 11 0.52 7.83 -3.14
C ALA A 11 -0.41 8.29 -4.28
N LEU A 12 0.15 8.62 -5.44
CA LEU A 12 -0.61 9.03 -6.62
C LEU A 12 -1.50 7.90 -7.15
N VAL A 13 -0.99 6.67 -7.26
CA VAL A 13 -1.78 5.52 -7.74
C VAL A 13 -2.96 5.26 -6.81
N ILE A 14 -2.71 5.17 -5.49
CA ILE A 14 -3.77 4.92 -4.51
C ILE A 14 -4.75 6.08 -4.48
N GLY A 15 -4.25 7.30 -4.32
CA GLY A 15 -5.07 8.51 -4.20
C GLY A 15 -5.94 8.74 -5.44
N THR A 16 -5.37 8.58 -6.64
CA THR A 16 -6.14 8.73 -7.88
C THR A 16 -7.22 7.65 -7.98
N SER A 17 -6.88 6.37 -7.78
CA SER A 17 -7.86 5.28 -7.88
C SER A 17 -8.99 5.42 -6.87
N VAL A 18 -8.70 5.84 -5.63
CA VAL A 18 -9.74 6.05 -4.61
C VAL A 18 -10.60 7.27 -4.95
N THR A 19 -9.99 8.41 -5.29
CA THR A 19 -10.76 9.63 -5.57
C THR A 19 -11.65 9.46 -6.79
N VAL A 20 -11.16 8.82 -7.86
CA VAL A 20 -11.97 8.55 -9.04
C VAL A 20 -13.10 7.57 -8.73
N SER A 21 -12.84 6.54 -7.90
CA SER A 21 -13.91 5.62 -7.44
C SER A 21 -15.00 6.33 -6.66
N ALA A 22 -14.63 7.34 -5.86
CA ALA A 22 -15.55 8.03 -4.98
C ALA A 22 -16.32 9.16 -5.66
N THR A 23 -15.73 9.81 -6.67
CA THR A 23 -16.27 11.06 -7.25
C THR A 23 -16.64 10.96 -8.72
N GLU A 24 -16.22 9.90 -9.41
CA GLU A 24 -16.35 9.72 -10.86
C GLU A 24 -15.74 10.87 -11.69
N ARG A 25 -14.89 11.69 -11.07
CA ARG A 25 -14.27 12.87 -11.69
C ARG A 25 -12.75 12.81 -11.56
N VAL A 26 -12.07 13.28 -12.60
CA VAL A 26 -10.61 13.43 -12.63
C VAL A 26 -10.30 14.91 -12.76
N THR A 27 -9.99 15.57 -11.65
CA THR A 27 -9.44 16.93 -11.66
C THR A 27 -8.10 16.95 -10.93
N VAL A 28 -7.22 17.88 -11.31
CA VAL A 28 -5.89 18.00 -10.69
C VAL A 28 -6.01 18.17 -9.17
N LEU A 29 -6.94 19.01 -8.73
CA LEU A 29 -7.16 19.26 -7.30
C LEU A 29 -7.64 18.00 -6.57
N LEU A 30 -8.56 17.23 -7.15
CA LEU A 30 -9.05 15.96 -6.59
C LEU A 30 -7.95 14.90 -6.51
N VAL A 31 -7.11 14.81 -7.54
CA VAL A 31 -5.97 13.88 -7.56
C VAL A 31 -4.95 14.26 -6.48
N LEU A 32 -4.61 15.55 -6.35
CA LEU A 32 -3.68 16.03 -5.33
C LEU A 32 -4.24 15.82 -3.91
N ALA A 33 -5.51 16.16 -3.68
CA ALA A 33 -6.17 15.92 -2.40
C ALA A 33 -6.22 14.43 -2.06
N GLY A 34 -6.52 13.57 -3.03
CA GLY A 34 -6.48 12.12 -2.89
C GLY A 34 -5.07 11.61 -2.56
N ALA A 35 -4.06 12.03 -3.31
CA ALA A 35 -2.68 11.62 -3.08
C ALA A 35 -2.16 12.07 -1.70
N LEU A 36 -2.54 13.27 -1.26
CA LEU A 36 -2.23 13.78 0.08
C LEU A 36 -2.98 12.99 1.17
N GLY A 37 -4.29 12.78 0.99
CA GLY A 37 -5.13 12.01 1.92
C GLY A 37 -4.67 10.56 2.07
N TRP A 38 -4.12 9.96 1.01
CA TRP A 38 -3.58 8.59 1.00
C TRP A 38 -2.06 8.52 1.17
N SER A 39 -1.40 9.65 1.45
CA SER A 39 0.07 9.70 1.65
C SER A 39 0.54 8.94 2.89
N PHE A 40 -0.36 8.66 3.85
CA PHE A 40 -0.03 7.84 5.00
C PHE A 40 0.35 6.40 4.60
N VAL A 41 -0.16 5.87 3.49
CA VAL A 41 0.15 4.49 3.05
C VAL A 41 1.65 4.31 2.77
N PRO A 42 2.31 5.11 1.91
CA PRO A 42 3.75 5.01 1.74
C PRO A 42 4.54 5.36 3.00
N ILE A 43 3.98 6.12 3.95
CA ILE A 43 4.61 6.36 5.26
C ILE A 43 4.59 5.09 6.12
N LEU A 44 3.46 4.38 6.20
CA LEU A 44 3.37 3.06 6.85
C LEU A 44 4.29 2.04 6.17
N GLN A 45 4.35 2.08 4.83
CA GLN A 45 5.26 1.26 4.06
C GLN A 45 6.72 1.59 4.41
N LEU A 46 7.07 2.86 4.56
CA LEU A 46 8.41 3.28 5.00
C LEU A 46 8.75 2.72 6.39
N ALA A 47 7.83 2.83 7.35
CA ALA A 47 8.02 2.33 8.71
C ALA A 47 8.24 0.80 8.73
N THR A 48 7.39 0.05 8.04
CA THR A 48 7.51 -1.42 7.92
C THR A 48 8.76 -1.83 7.13
N GLY A 49 9.14 -1.07 6.12
CA GLY A 49 10.39 -1.24 5.38
C GLY A 49 11.62 -1.07 6.26
N LEU A 50 11.64 -0.03 7.11
CA LEU A 50 12.73 0.21 8.08
C LEU A 50 12.87 -0.95 9.08
N ILE A 51 11.76 -1.53 9.52
CA ILE A 51 11.75 -2.73 10.37
C ILE A 51 12.37 -3.92 9.61
N LEU A 52 11.95 -4.14 8.36
CA LEU A 52 12.43 -5.26 7.53
C LEU A 52 13.96 -5.18 7.30
N ILE A 53 14.46 -4.00 6.97
CA ILE A 53 15.88 -3.77 6.68
C ILE A 53 16.72 -3.45 7.92
N ARG A 54 16.19 -3.63 9.13
CA ARG A 54 16.91 -3.34 10.37
C ARG A 54 18.27 -4.07 10.38
N GLY A 55 19.31 -3.32 10.78
CA GLY A 55 20.70 -3.79 10.81
C GLY A 55 21.42 -3.81 9.45
N ALA A 56 20.74 -3.46 8.36
CA ALA A 56 21.36 -3.40 7.04
C ALA A 56 21.99 -2.02 6.78
N GLY A 57 23.23 -1.98 6.27
CA GLY A 57 23.85 -0.78 5.71
C GLY A 57 23.12 -0.21 4.48
N ALA A 58 23.60 0.90 3.88
CA ALA A 58 23.03 1.47 2.65
C ALA A 58 21.48 1.61 2.65
N ARG A 59 20.92 2.10 3.77
CA ARG A 59 19.46 2.10 4.05
C ARG A 59 18.61 2.63 2.90
N THR A 60 18.98 3.76 2.30
CA THR A 60 18.22 4.39 1.22
C THR A 60 18.11 3.52 -0.04
N ARG A 61 19.18 2.79 -0.39
CA ARG A 61 19.17 1.86 -1.53
C ARG A 61 18.26 0.67 -1.26
N ARG A 62 18.37 0.08 -0.06
CA ARG A 62 17.56 -1.07 0.36
C ARG A 62 16.07 -0.71 0.49
N LEU A 63 15.77 0.47 1.05
CA LEU A 63 14.41 1.01 1.02
C LEU A 63 13.91 1.18 -0.41
N SER A 64 14.73 1.72 -1.32
CA SER A 64 14.32 1.86 -2.73
C SER A 64 14.00 0.52 -3.39
N GLY A 65 14.73 -0.55 -3.06
CA GLY A 65 14.45 -1.92 -3.51
C GLY A 65 13.18 -2.49 -2.87
N TYR A 66 13.01 -2.30 -1.57
CA TYR A 66 11.78 -2.67 -0.85
C TYR A 66 10.54 -1.95 -1.42
N PHE A 67 10.60 -0.65 -1.68
CA PHE A 67 9.49 0.08 -2.32
C PHE A 67 9.22 -0.42 -3.76
N ALA A 68 10.19 -1.08 -4.41
CA ALA A 68 9.94 -1.72 -5.69
C ALA A 68 9.00 -2.92 -5.59
N THR A 69 8.92 -3.60 -4.45
CA THR A 69 8.04 -4.77 -4.26
C THR A 69 6.55 -4.41 -4.18
N HIS A 70 6.22 -3.12 -4.22
CA HIS A 70 4.82 -2.64 -4.25
C HIS A 70 4.15 -2.81 -5.61
N TRP A 71 4.90 -3.03 -6.69
CA TRP A 71 4.34 -3.06 -8.03
C TRP A 71 3.14 -4.04 -8.22
N PRO A 72 3.06 -5.22 -7.56
CA PRO A 72 1.87 -6.08 -7.69
C PRO A 72 0.61 -5.40 -7.17
N TRP A 73 0.71 -4.68 -6.05
CA TRP A 73 -0.40 -3.90 -5.49
C TRP A 73 -0.78 -2.75 -6.42
N SER A 74 0.19 -1.99 -6.94
CA SER A 74 -0.10 -0.93 -7.90
C SER A 74 -0.82 -1.46 -9.14
N LEU A 75 -0.37 -2.58 -9.69
CA LEU A 75 -1.01 -3.21 -10.84
C LEU A 75 -2.43 -3.68 -10.52
N TRP A 76 -2.62 -4.34 -9.37
CA TRP A 76 -3.93 -4.79 -8.93
C TRP A 76 -4.90 -3.62 -8.72
N ILE A 77 -4.47 -2.54 -8.07
CA ILE A 77 -5.29 -1.33 -7.86
C ILE A 77 -5.72 -0.73 -9.20
N LEU A 78 -4.78 -0.55 -10.14
CA LEU A 78 -5.08 0.03 -11.45
C LEU A 78 -6.02 -0.85 -12.27
N THR A 79 -5.81 -2.17 -12.27
CA THR A 79 -6.65 -3.13 -13.02
C THR A 79 -8.04 -3.27 -12.42
N ALA A 80 -8.16 -3.40 -11.10
CA ALA A 80 -9.44 -3.40 -10.39
C ALA A 80 -10.23 -2.13 -10.68
N HIS A 81 -9.56 -0.98 -10.62
CA HIS A 81 -10.21 0.30 -10.88
C HIS A 81 -10.61 0.49 -12.34
N ALA A 82 -9.76 0.12 -13.30
CA ALA A 82 -10.11 0.11 -14.71
C ALA A 82 -11.33 -0.79 -14.99
N ALA A 83 -11.42 -1.96 -14.35
CA ALA A 83 -12.57 -2.85 -14.48
C ALA A 83 -13.86 -2.22 -13.93
N MET A 84 -13.80 -1.48 -12.81
CA MET A 84 -14.94 -0.74 -12.26
C MET A 84 -15.39 0.39 -13.18
N LEU A 85 -14.48 1.07 -13.87
CA LEU A 85 -14.83 2.12 -14.83
C LEU A 85 -15.47 1.57 -16.11
N LEU A 86 -15.05 0.39 -16.54
CA LEU A 86 -15.52 -0.23 -17.79
C LEU A 86 -16.82 -1.04 -17.62
N SER A 87 -17.16 -1.47 -16.40
CA SER A 87 -18.30 -2.34 -16.15
C SER A 87 -19.12 -1.89 -14.95
N ASN A 88 -20.37 -1.49 -15.22
CA ASN A 88 -21.36 -1.17 -14.18
C ASN A 88 -21.57 -2.34 -13.21
N PHE A 89 -21.53 -3.58 -13.70
CA PHE A 89 -21.65 -4.78 -12.86
C PHE A 89 -20.50 -4.84 -11.86
N VAL A 90 -19.25 -4.71 -12.33
CA VAL A 90 -18.07 -4.75 -11.45
C VAL A 90 -18.08 -3.58 -10.47
N ARG A 91 -18.56 -2.40 -10.88
CA ARG A 91 -18.71 -1.24 -9.99
C ARG A 91 -19.71 -1.51 -8.86
N THR A 92 -20.91 -2.00 -9.19
CA THR A 92 -21.96 -2.31 -8.21
C THR A 92 -21.51 -3.41 -7.24
N TYR A 93 -20.79 -4.39 -7.75
CA TYR A 93 -20.29 -5.53 -7.00
C TYR A 93 -18.80 -5.40 -6.65
N GLY A 94 -18.30 -4.18 -6.44
CA GLY A 94 -16.86 -3.93 -6.24
C GLY A 94 -16.24 -4.71 -5.07
N LEU A 95 -17.02 -5.03 -4.03
CA LEU A 95 -16.58 -5.89 -2.92
C LEU A 95 -16.19 -7.30 -3.37
N TRP A 96 -16.74 -7.80 -4.48
CA TRP A 96 -16.39 -9.09 -5.07
C TRP A 96 -14.98 -9.11 -5.68
N LEU A 97 -14.37 -7.95 -5.91
CA LEU A 97 -12.95 -7.86 -6.27
C LEU A 97 -12.04 -8.05 -5.05
N ALA A 98 -12.50 -7.79 -3.82
CA ALA A 98 -11.67 -7.84 -2.63
C ALA A 98 -10.94 -9.19 -2.41
N PRO A 99 -11.57 -10.37 -2.64
CA PRO A 99 -10.87 -11.65 -2.54
C PRO A 99 -9.67 -11.77 -3.49
N THR A 100 -9.70 -11.09 -4.64
CA THR A 100 -8.58 -11.12 -5.60
C THR A 100 -7.32 -10.41 -5.08
N ALA A 101 -7.43 -9.61 -4.02
CA ALA A 101 -6.29 -9.00 -3.32
C ALA A 101 -5.35 -10.05 -2.69
N VAL A 102 -5.77 -11.31 -2.58
CA VAL A 102 -4.88 -12.43 -2.22
C VAL A 102 -3.73 -12.59 -3.23
N VAL A 103 -3.95 -12.24 -4.51
CA VAL A 103 -2.95 -12.36 -5.57
C VAL A 103 -1.76 -11.41 -5.34
N PRO A 104 -1.93 -10.08 -5.26
CA PRO A 104 -0.80 -9.19 -4.97
C PRO A 104 -0.20 -9.47 -3.60
N MET A 105 -0.99 -9.89 -2.60
CA MET A 105 -0.49 -10.28 -1.28
C MET A 105 0.54 -11.42 -1.34
N LEU A 106 0.16 -12.55 -1.96
CA LEU A 106 1.06 -13.70 -2.11
C LEU A 106 2.29 -13.35 -2.96
N TRP A 107 2.11 -12.52 -3.98
CA TRP A 107 3.21 -12.05 -4.82
C TRP A 107 4.19 -11.17 -4.03
N THR A 108 3.68 -10.22 -3.22
CA THR A 108 4.50 -9.40 -2.34
C THR A 108 5.30 -10.25 -1.36
N VAL A 109 4.69 -11.29 -0.75
CA VAL A 109 5.42 -12.22 0.12
C VAL A 109 6.59 -12.87 -0.60
N ARG A 110 6.39 -13.36 -1.84
CA ARG A 110 7.46 -13.95 -2.66
C ARG A 110 8.57 -12.94 -2.96
N LEU A 111 8.22 -11.72 -3.35
CA LEU A 111 9.19 -10.65 -3.64
C LEU A 111 9.98 -10.24 -2.40
N LEU A 112 9.33 -10.14 -1.24
CA LEU A 112 10.00 -9.79 0.01
C LEU A 112 10.95 -10.90 0.48
N LEU A 113 10.58 -12.17 0.29
CA LEU A 113 11.48 -13.29 0.56
C LEU A 113 12.70 -13.25 -0.36
N GLY A 114 12.51 -12.99 -1.66
CA GLY A 114 13.60 -12.80 -2.63
C GLY A 114 14.52 -11.65 -2.22
N PHE A 115 13.93 -10.48 -1.91
CA PHE A 115 14.66 -9.31 -1.41
C PHE A 115 15.48 -9.61 -0.14
N CYS A 116 14.90 -10.34 0.83
CA CYS A 116 15.64 -10.70 2.05
C CYS A 116 16.82 -11.64 1.77
N ARG A 117 16.70 -12.54 0.79
CA ARG A 117 17.77 -13.45 0.41
C ARG A 117 18.86 -12.74 -0.40
N GLU A 118 18.47 -11.97 -1.40
CA GLU A 118 19.40 -11.41 -2.40
C GLU A 118 20.04 -10.10 -1.92
N GLU A 119 19.26 -9.19 -1.34
CA GLU A 119 19.71 -7.83 -0.97
C GLU A 119 20.17 -7.72 0.50
N LEU A 120 19.57 -8.53 1.38
CA LEU A 120 19.94 -8.60 2.80
C LEU A 120 20.85 -9.78 3.13
N ARG A 121 21.04 -10.74 2.20
CA ARG A 121 21.89 -11.93 2.37
C ARG A 121 21.60 -12.72 3.65
N LEU A 122 20.32 -12.87 3.97
CA LEU A 122 19.86 -13.57 5.17
C LEU A 122 19.57 -15.04 4.88
N ASP A 123 19.74 -15.89 5.90
CA ASP A 123 19.35 -17.29 5.82
C ASP A 123 17.84 -17.45 5.63
N ASN A 124 17.42 -18.62 5.11
CA ASN A 124 16.00 -18.92 4.85
C ASN A 124 15.09 -18.74 6.07
N ARG A 125 15.54 -19.19 7.26
CA ARG A 125 14.77 -19.04 8.51
C ARG A 125 14.63 -17.57 8.91
N GLN A 126 15.70 -16.79 8.75
CA GLN A 126 15.70 -15.36 9.06
C GLN A 126 14.83 -14.57 8.08
N CYS A 127 14.88 -14.90 6.78
CA CYS A 127 14.00 -14.32 5.76
C CYS A 127 12.53 -14.52 6.12
N ARG A 128 12.12 -15.76 6.39
CA ARG A 128 10.72 -16.08 6.74
C ARG A 128 10.28 -15.33 8.00
N ARG A 129 11.12 -15.28 9.04
CA ARG A 129 10.80 -14.55 10.27
C ARG A 129 10.61 -13.05 10.02
N ARG A 130 11.53 -12.42 9.25
CA ARG A 130 11.44 -10.98 8.95
C ARG A 130 10.22 -10.65 8.10
N VAL A 131 9.95 -11.45 7.08
CA VAL A 131 8.75 -11.27 6.23
C VAL A 131 7.48 -11.49 7.03
N ALA A 132 7.40 -12.51 7.89
CA ALA A 132 6.25 -12.73 8.77
C ALA A 132 6.01 -11.53 9.70
N MET A 133 7.06 -11.04 10.38
CA MET A 133 6.98 -9.84 11.23
C MET A 133 6.54 -8.60 10.44
N HIS A 134 7.08 -8.43 9.23
CA HIS A 134 6.69 -7.35 8.33
C HIS A 134 5.21 -7.42 7.95
N GLN A 135 4.71 -8.59 7.56
CA GLN A 135 3.31 -8.78 7.18
C GLN A 135 2.38 -8.53 8.37
N VAL A 136 2.65 -9.15 9.53
CA VAL A 136 1.88 -8.92 10.76
C VAL A 136 1.83 -7.43 11.11
N THR A 137 2.98 -6.76 11.11
CA THR A 137 3.05 -5.31 11.41
C THR A 137 2.26 -4.50 10.39
N THR A 138 2.38 -4.82 9.11
CA THR A 138 1.65 -4.12 8.03
C THR A 138 0.15 -4.25 8.22
N TYR A 139 -0.37 -5.46 8.45
CA TYR A 139 -1.81 -5.68 8.63
C TYR A 139 -2.34 -5.08 9.93
N VAL A 140 -1.58 -5.14 11.02
CA VAL A 140 -1.95 -4.46 12.27
C VAL A 140 -2.03 -2.95 12.05
N LEU A 141 -1.05 -2.34 11.39
CA LEU A 141 -1.06 -0.90 11.10
C LEU A 141 -2.23 -0.51 10.19
N VAL A 142 -2.48 -1.27 9.13
CA VAL A 142 -3.62 -1.04 8.23
C VAL A 142 -4.93 -1.16 9.00
N LEU A 143 -5.10 -2.21 9.81
CA LEU A 143 -6.31 -2.41 10.62
C LEU A 143 -6.52 -1.23 11.59
N VAL A 144 -5.48 -0.79 12.28
CA VAL A 144 -5.55 0.36 13.20
C VAL A 144 -5.94 1.63 12.45
N CYS A 145 -5.33 1.91 11.29
CA CYS A 145 -5.66 3.09 10.50
C CYS A 145 -7.10 3.06 9.96
N VAL A 146 -7.54 1.90 9.45
CA VAL A 146 -8.92 1.72 8.96
C VAL A 146 -9.92 1.84 10.11
N ALA A 147 -9.66 1.18 11.24
CA ALA A 147 -10.51 1.27 12.43
C ALA A 147 -10.61 2.71 12.95
N PHE A 148 -9.49 3.43 12.99
CA PHE A 148 -9.48 4.84 13.38
C PHE A 148 -10.28 5.72 12.41
N ALA A 149 -10.08 5.54 11.10
CA ALA A 149 -10.77 6.30 10.06
C ALA A 149 -12.29 6.04 10.05
N VAL A 150 -12.72 4.80 10.27
CA VAL A 150 -14.13 4.41 10.22
C VAL A 150 -14.85 4.66 11.56
N ALA A 151 -14.21 4.40 12.70
CA ALA A 151 -14.88 4.42 13.99
C ALA A 151 -14.67 5.69 14.81
N LEU A 152 -13.46 6.28 14.80
CA LEU A 152 -13.16 7.46 15.62
C LEU A 152 -13.44 8.76 14.88
N TRP A 153 -13.08 8.85 13.60
CA TRP A 153 -13.17 10.11 12.85
C TRP A 153 -14.61 10.67 12.76
N PRO A 154 -15.65 9.87 12.44
CA PRO A 154 -17.01 10.39 12.37
C PRO A 154 -17.52 10.87 13.74
N ARG A 155 -17.07 10.23 14.83
CA ARG A 155 -17.48 10.60 16.19
C ARG A 155 -16.86 11.92 16.63
N LEU A 156 -15.59 12.15 16.32
CA LEU A 156 -14.90 13.41 16.66
C LEU A 156 -15.49 14.61 15.90
N LEU A 157 -15.83 14.43 14.62
CA LEU A 157 -16.49 15.46 13.82
C LEU A 157 -17.90 15.80 14.33
N TRP A 158 -18.63 14.82 14.84
CA TRP A 158 -19.97 15.05 15.40
C TRP A 158 -19.95 15.90 16.67
N PHE A 159 -18.90 15.83 17.49
CA PHE A 159 -18.77 16.65 18.70
C PHE A 159 -18.23 18.07 18.44
N SER A 160 -17.84 18.39 17.20
CA SER A 160 -17.29 19.69 16.81
C SER A 160 -18.20 20.52 15.89
N LEU A 161 -19.44 20.06 15.68
CA LEU A 161 -20.57 20.75 15.04
C LEU A 161 -21.68 20.97 16.08
#